data_AF-B1KM10-F1
#
_entry.id   AF-B1KM10-F1
#
_cell.length_a   1.000
_cell.length_b   1.000
_cell.length_c   1.000
_cell.angle_alpha   90.00
_cell.angle_beta   90.00
_cell.angle_gamma   90.00
#
_symmetry.space_group_name_H-M   'P 1'
#
loop_
_entity.id
_entity.type
_entity.pdbx_description
1 polymer ?
#
loop_
_entity_poly.entity_id
_entity_poly.type
_entity_poly.pdbx_seq_one_letter_code
_entity_poly.pdbx_strand_id
1 'polypeptide(L)'
;MASYQIIDEPRAGRLSNYTVNPMWPLLSAMLGGPVFSWLWYLFNSFALNGPNRLKEILTIFVAFAAFIGVYQFGASFWNSGYFVDANVRYFYLFGITVQFVFSYILLVLQSDSFELYEHFNGHVASPVIGFVLAFVIGKPLQLFLVNLVWGG
;
A
#
# COMPACT_ATOMS: atom_id res chain seq x y z
N MET A 1 37.11 9.77 8.94
CA MET A 1 37.20 9.99 7.48
C MET A 1 35.79 10.03 6.95
N ALA A 2 35.35 11.17 6.44
CA ALA A 2 34.05 11.25 5.76
C ALA A 2 34.20 10.55 4.42
N SER A 3 33.65 9.33 4.32
CA SER A 3 33.49 8.64 3.04
C SER A 3 32.64 9.54 2.13
N TYR A 4 33.12 9.76 0.91
CA TYR A 4 32.38 10.49 -0.11
C TYR A 4 31.11 9.68 -0.44
N GLN A 5 29.97 10.18 0.02
CA GLN A 5 28.66 9.59 -0.20
C GLN A 5 28.08 10.15 -1.50
N ILE A 6 27.71 9.28 -2.43
CA ILE A 6 27.01 9.69 -3.65
C ILE A 6 25.64 10.22 -3.20
N ILE A 7 25.21 11.36 -3.74
CA ILE A 7 23.97 12.06 -3.33
C ILE A 7 22.73 11.15 -3.39
N ASP A 8 22.77 10.12 -4.24
CA ASP A 8 21.69 9.17 -4.49
C ASP A 8 21.79 7.88 -3.65
N GLU A 9 22.81 7.70 -2.81
CA GLU A 9 22.91 6.53 -1.94
C GLU A 9 21.83 6.54 -0.85
N PRO A 10 20.98 5.49 -0.76
CA PRO A 10 20.00 5.39 0.30
C PRO A 10 20.71 5.31 1.66
N ARG A 11 20.28 6.15 2.61
CA ARG A 11 20.87 6.18 3.95
C ARG A 11 20.46 4.93 4.70
N ALA A 12 21.43 4.04 4.94
CA ALA A 12 21.24 2.84 5.75
C ALA A 12 20.76 3.22 7.17
N GLY A 13 19.44 3.17 7.36
CA GLY A 13 18.80 3.30 8.67
C GLY A 13 18.75 1.97 9.42
N ARG A 14 18.36 1.98 10.69
CA ARG A 14 18.19 0.75 11.50
C ARG A 14 17.17 -0.23 10.91
N LEU A 15 16.27 0.25 10.06
CA LEU A 15 15.20 -0.53 9.43
C LEU A 15 15.56 -1.04 8.02
N SER A 16 16.74 -0.69 7.48
CA SER A 16 17.10 -1.05 6.10
C SER A 16 17.13 -2.55 5.86
N ASN A 17 17.48 -3.34 6.88
CA ASN A 17 17.50 -4.81 6.84
C ASN A 17 16.11 -5.44 6.68
N TYR A 18 15.03 -4.65 6.81
CA TYR A 18 13.66 -5.10 6.61
C TYR A 18 13.06 -4.62 5.27
N THR A 19 13.90 -4.04 4.40
CA THR A 19 13.49 -3.65 3.06
C THR A 19 13.06 -4.87 2.25
N VAL A 20 11.89 -4.79 1.63
CA VAL A 20 11.34 -5.85 0.80
C VAL A 20 11.13 -5.31 -0.62
N ASN A 21 11.25 -6.17 -1.62
CA ASN A 21 10.90 -5.82 -2.98
C ASN A 21 9.43 -5.35 -3.05
N PRO A 22 9.15 -4.16 -3.62
CA PRO A 22 7.81 -3.54 -3.61
C PRO A 22 6.74 -4.35 -4.38
N MET A 23 7.15 -5.36 -5.15
CA MET A 23 6.23 -6.34 -5.76
C MET A 23 5.45 -7.14 -4.71
N TRP A 24 6.03 -7.41 -3.53
CA TRP A 24 5.35 -8.18 -2.48
C TRP A 24 4.20 -7.42 -1.82
N PRO A 25 4.36 -6.14 -1.44
CA PRO A 25 3.24 -5.28 -1.11
C PRO A 25 2.15 -5.24 -2.21
N LEU A 26 2.49 -5.25 -3.51
CA LEU A 26 1.48 -5.30 -4.58
C LEU A 26 0.70 -6.63 -4.56
N LEU A 27 1.39 -7.76 -4.47
CA LEU A 27 0.76 -9.08 -4.38
C LEU A 27 -0.12 -9.20 -3.13
N SER A 28 0.29 -8.58 -2.03
CA SER A 28 -0.50 -8.50 -0.81
C SER A 28 -1.80 -7.71 -1.03
N ALA A 29 -1.81 -6.70 -1.92
CA ALA A 29 -3.03 -5.99 -2.29
C ALA A 29 -4.02 -6.96 -2.98
N MET A 30 -3.53 -7.75 -3.92
CA MET A 30 -4.34 -8.71 -4.68
C MET A 30 -5.00 -9.76 -3.76
N LEU A 31 -4.25 -10.28 -2.80
CA LEU A 31 -4.68 -11.43 -1.99
C LEU A 31 -5.26 -11.02 -0.63
N GLY A 32 -4.55 -10.14 0.08
CA GLY A 32 -4.90 -9.66 1.42
C GLY A 32 -5.78 -8.41 1.40
N GLY A 33 -5.81 -7.65 0.30
CA GLY A 33 -6.57 -6.40 0.22
C GLY A 33 -5.71 -5.15 0.42
N PRO A 34 -6.28 -3.97 0.17
CA PRO A 34 -5.54 -2.72 0.00
C PRO A 34 -4.94 -2.21 1.31
N VAL A 35 -5.68 -2.37 2.40
CA VAL A 35 -5.33 -1.78 3.71
C VAL A 35 -4.00 -2.32 4.22
N PHE A 36 -3.86 -3.65 4.25
CA PHE A 36 -2.61 -4.28 4.68
C PHE A 36 -1.47 -3.93 3.71
N SER A 37 -1.73 -3.97 2.40
CA SER A 37 -0.76 -3.61 1.38
C SER A 37 -0.22 -2.20 1.58
N TRP A 38 -1.09 -1.21 1.82
CA TRP A 38 -0.68 0.17 2.00
C TRP A 38 0.08 0.40 3.30
N LEU A 39 -0.27 -0.30 4.38
CA LEU A 39 0.54 -0.30 5.60
C LEU A 39 1.91 -0.95 5.38
N TRP A 40 1.98 -1.99 4.56
CA TRP A 40 3.26 -2.61 4.19
C TRP A 40 4.09 -1.68 3.31
N TYR A 41 3.49 -1.03 2.31
CA TYR A 41 4.15 0.03 1.53
C TYR A 41 4.66 1.16 2.42
N LEU A 42 3.89 1.56 3.43
CA LEU A 42 4.29 2.59 4.40
C LEU A 42 5.53 2.15 5.17
N PHE A 43 5.52 0.93 5.71
CA PHE A 43 6.67 0.37 6.41
C PHE A 43 7.89 0.26 5.49
N ASN A 44 7.70 -0.21 4.26
CA ASN A 44 8.76 -0.35 3.27
C ASN A 44 9.36 1.02 2.88
N SER A 45 8.55 2.07 2.84
CA SER A 45 8.98 3.46 2.61
C SER A 45 9.97 3.93 3.70
N PHE A 46 9.69 3.57 4.95
CA PHE A 46 10.60 3.86 6.08
C PHE A 46 11.86 2.99 6.06
N ALA A 47 11.77 1.74 5.61
CA ALA A 47 12.91 0.83 5.50
C ALA A 47 13.88 1.26 4.38
N LEU A 48 13.35 1.56 3.19
CA LEU A 48 14.10 2.07 2.02
C LEU A 48 14.72 3.43 2.28
N ASN A 49 13.98 4.33 2.95
CA ASN A 49 14.42 5.67 3.28
C ASN A 49 14.96 6.47 2.07
N GLY A 50 14.28 6.32 0.92
CA GLY A 50 14.64 6.95 -0.35
C GLY A 50 14.20 8.43 -0.47
N PRO A 51 14.60 9.11 -1.56
CA PRO A 51 14.28 10.53 -1.79
C PRO A 51 12.78 10.79 -1.99
N ASN A 52 12.03 9.79 -2.49
CA ASN A 52 10.59 9.89 -2.73
C ASN A 52 9.71 9.56 -1.52
N ARG A 53 10.29 9.32 -0.34
CA ARG A 53 9.56 8.90 0.87
C ARG A 53 8.35 9.78 1.21
N LEU A 54 8.48 11.09 1.11
CA LEU A 54 7.36 12.01 1.38
C LEU A 54 6.21 11.83 0.38
N LYS A 55 6.54 11.64 -0.90
CA LYS A 55 5.53 11.39 -1.93
C LYS A 55 4.83 10.06 -1.68
N GLU A 56 5.57 9.01 -1.36
CA GLU A 56 5.01 7.69 -1.03
C GLU A 56 4.04 7.76 0.16
N ILE A 57 4.45 8.40 1.25
CA ILE A 57 3.61 8.57 2.45
C ILE A 57 2.33 9.36 2.09
N LEU A 58 2.45 10.46 1.35
CA LEU A 58 1.30 11.24 0.91
C LEU A 58 0.36 10.42 0.02
N THR A 59 0.90 9.66 -0.94
CA THR A 59 0.11 8.78 -1.81
C THR A 59 -0.63 7.72 -1.00
N ILE A 60 -0.03 7.16 0.04
CA ILE A 60 -0.69 6.20 0.95
C ILE A 60 -1.87 6.85 1.68
N PHE A 61 -1.70 8.05 2.24
CA PHE A 61 -2.80 8.76 2.89
C PHE A 61 -3.93 9.11 1.93
N VAL A 62 -3.60 9.54 0.70
CA VAL A 62 -4.59 9.79 -0.35
C VAL A 62 -5.30 8.50 -0.75
N ALA A 63 -4.59 7.36 -0.83
CA ALA A 63 -5.19 6.06 -1.13
C ALA A 63 -6.19 5.64 -0.04
N PHE A 64 -5.84 5.81 1.24
CA PHE A 64 -6.75 5.57 2.36
C PHE A 64 -7.97 6.48 2.32
N ALA A 65 -7.78 7.77 2.06
CA ALA A 65 -8.88 8.72 1.94
C ALA A 65 -9.81 8.38 0.77
N ALA A 66 -9.25 8.03 -0.40
CA ALA A 66 -10.01 7.60 -1.56
C ALA A 66 -10.79 6.31 -1.28
N PHE A 67 -10.18 5.33 -0.62
CA PHE A 67 -10.84 4.10 -0.19
C PHE A 67 -12.05 4.40 0.69
N ILE A 68 -11.85 5.13 1.79
CA ILE A 68 -12.93 5.50 2.70
C ILE A 68 -14.04 6.27 1.96
N GLY A 69 -13.65 7.22 1.11
CA GLY A 69 -14.58 8.01 0.30
C GLY A 69 -15.44 7.17 -0.63
N VAL A 70 -14.86 6.15 -1.27
CA VAL A 70 -15.61 5.17 -2.06
C VAL A 70 -16.67 4.51 -1.17
N TYR A 71 -16.29 3.87 -0.07
CA TYR A 71 -17.24 3.13 0.77
C TYR A 71 -18.32 4.02 1.41
N GLN A 72 -18.01 5.26 1.79
CA GLN A 72 -19.01 6.22 2.29
C GLN A 72 -20.01 6.64 1.21
N PHE A 73 -19.53 6.89 -0.01
CA PHE A 73 -20.37 7.18 -1.15
C PHE A 73 -21.30 6.00 -1.46
N GLY A 74 -20.77 4.78 -1.41
CA GLY A 74 -21.56 3.55 -1.52
C GLY A 74 -22.65 3.44 -0.46
N ALA A 75 -22.31 3.68 0.81
CA ALA A 75 -23.29 3.65 1.90
C ALA A 75 -24.42 4.68 1.70
N SER A 76 -24.07 5.89 1.27
CA SER A 76 -25.04 6.97 1.03
C SER A 76 -26.03 6.62 -0.09
N PHE A 77 -25.54 6.03 -1.18
CA PHE A 77 -26.38 5.57 -2.29
C PHE A 77 -27.26 4.37 -1.91
N TRP A 78 -26.75 3.48 -1.04
CA TRP A 78 -27.51 2.35 -0.50
C TRP A 78 -28.69 2.81 0.33
N ASN A 79 -28.48 3.74 1.26
CA ASN A 79 -29.54 4.30 2.11
C ASN A 79 -30.60 5.08 1.30
N SER A 80 -30.22 5.60 0.14
CA SER A 80 -31.12 6.35 -0.73
C SER A 80 -31.94 5.46 -1.68
N GLY A 81 -31.71 4.14 -1.69
CA GLY A 81 -32.47 3.18 -2.51
C GLY A 81 -32.16 3.23 -4.01
N TYR A 82 -31.09 3.91 -4.44
CA TYR A 82 -30.72 4.05 -5.86
C TYR A 82 -29.97 2.82 -6.44
N PHE A 83 -29.64 1.82 -5.62
CA PHE A 83 -28.97 0.61 -6.10
C PHE A 83 -29.97 -0.41 -6.65
N VAL A 84 -29.98 -0.56 -7.97
CA VAL A 84 -30.43 -1.78 -8.66
C VAL A 84 -29.25 -2.76 -8.68
N ASP A 85 -29.47 -4.08 -8.60
CA ASP A 85 -28.43 -5.12 -8.44
C ASP A 85 -27.21 -4.98 -9.38
N ALA A 86 -27.41 -4.48 -10.61
CA ALA A 86 -26.32 -4.22 -11.56
C ALA A 86 -25.35 -3.12 -11.07
N ASN A 87 -25.86 -2.06 -10.44
CA ASN A 87 -25.07 -0.92 -9.97
C ASN A 87 -24.10 -1.30 -8.85
N VAL A 88 -24.48 -2.29 -8.02
CA VAL A 88 -23.65 -2.75 -6.89
C VAL A 88 -22.36 -3.42 -7.39
N ARG A 89 -22.42 -4.21 -8.47
CA ARG A 89 -21.23 -4.85 -9.05
C ARG A 89 -20.25 -3.83 -9.62
N TYR A 90 -20.74 -2.81 -10.31
CA TYR A 90 -19.90 -1.72 -10.83
C TYR A 90 -19.24 -0.92 -9.72
N PHE A 91 -19.92 -0.72 -8.60
CA PHE A 91 -19.36 -0.05 -7.44
C PHE A 91 -18.19 -0.86 -6.83
N TYR A 92 -18.34 -2.18 -6.70
CA TYR A 92 -17.22 -3.04 -6.27
C TYR A 92 -16.05 -3.01 -7.25
N LEU A 93 -16.31 -3.05 -8.56
CA LEU A 93 -15.28 -2.93 -9.59
C LEU A 93 -14.54 -1.58 -9.50
N PHE A 94 -15.27 -0.50 -9.20
CA PHE A 94 -14.67 0.81 -8.99
C PHE A 94 -13.74 0.82 -7.76
N GLY A 95 -14.20 0.26 -6.64
CA GLY A 95 -13.37 0.13 -5.43
C GLY A 95 -12.09 -0.70 -5.66
N ILE A 96 -12.19 -1.80 -6.41
CA ILE A 96 -11.05 -2.62 -6.82
C ILE A 96 -10.09 -1.81 -7.71
N THR A 97 -10.62 -1.04 -8.66
CA THR A 97 -9.82 -0.17 -9.53
C THR A 97 -9.04 0.85 -8.73
N VAL A 98 -9.70 1.56 -7.80
CA VAL A 98 -9.05 2.54 -6.92
C VAL A 98 -7.91 1.88 -6.14
N GLN A 99 -8.16 0.70 -5.56
CA GLN A 99 -7.13 -0.06 -4.87
C GLN A 99 -5.89 -0.31 -5.76
N PHE A 100 -6.11 -0.84 -6.96
CA PHE A 100 -5.01 -1.19 -7.85
C PHE A 100 -4.26 0.02 -8.37
N VAL A 101 -4.95 1.09 -8.73
CA VAL A 101 -4.33 2.33 -9.20
C VAL A 101 -3.32 2.84 -8.17
N PHE A 102 -3.71 2.95 -6.90
CA PHE A 102 -2.80 3.42 -5.86
C PHE A 102 -1.67 2.44 -5.56
N SER A 103 -1.94 1.13 -5.52
CA SER A 103 -0.89 0.12 -5.33
C SER A 103 0.14 0.12 -6.47
N TYR A 104 -0.28 0.34 -7.72
CA TYR A 104 0.64 0.47 -8.85
C TYR A 104 1.46 1.75 -8.81
N ILE A 105 0.85 2.89 -8.45
CA ILE A 105 1.61 4.14 -8.26
C ILE A 105 2.69 3.96 -7.19
N LEU A 106 2.36 3.31 -6.07
CA LEU A 106 3.32 3.03 -5.00
C LEU A 106 4.40 2.05 -5.43
N LEU A 107 4.07 1.02 -6.22
CA LEU A 107 5.05 0.11 -6.81
C LEU A 107 6.07 0.90 -7.63
N VAL A 108 5.62 1.75 -8.55
CA VAL A 108 6.51 2.53 -9.42
C VAL A 108 7.41 3.45 -8.60
N LEU A 109 6.84 4.19 -7.63
CA LEU A 109 7.61 5.09 -6.77
C LEU A 109 8.70 4.37 -5.96
N GLN A 110 8.41 3.16 -5.46
CA GLN A 110 9.36 2.39 -4.66
C GLN A 110 10.34 1.57 -5.50
N SER A 111 10.00 1.20 -6.74
CA SER A 111 10.86 0.37 -7.59
C SER A 111 12.18 1.08 -7.90
N ASP A 112 12.13 2.36 -8.30
CA ASP A 112 13.33 3.15 -8.57
C ASP A 112 14.26 3.22 -7.35
N SER A 113 13.68 3.44 -6.16
CA SER A 113 14.45 3.51 -4.91
C SER A 113 14.99 2.14 -4.48
N PHE A 114 14.26 1.07 -4.77
CA PHE A 114 14.64 -0.30 -4.46
C PHE A 114 15.77 -0.80 -5.37
N GLU A 115 15.74 -0.49 -6.66
CA GLU A 115 16.81 -0.84 -7.60
C GLU A 115 18.14 -0.19 -7.20
N LEU A 116 18.11 1.08 -6.78
CA LEU A 116 19.28 1.75 -6.23
C LEU A 116 19.75 1.07 -4.94
N TYR A 117 18.83 0.73 -4.03
CA TYR A 117 19.16 0.02 -2.79
C TYR A 117 19.85 -1.33 -3.05
N GLU A 118 19.35 -2.10 -4.00
CA GLU A 118 19.93 -3.40 -4.40
C GLU A 118 21.29 -3.21 -5.09
N HIS A 119 21.43 -2.19 -5.94
CA HIS A 119 22.69 -1.85 -6.61
C HIS A 119 23.82 -1.56 -5.61
N PHE A 120 23.52 -0.91 -4.49
CA PHE A 120 24.48 -0.64 -3.41
C PHE A 120 24.63 -1.80 -2.40
N ASN A 121 24.29 -3.04 -2.79
CA ASN A 121 24.34 -4.24 -1.95
C ASN A 121 23.49 -4.16 -0.67
N GLY A 122 22.34 -3.46 -0.75
CA GLY A 122 21.36 -3.44 0.32
C GLY A 122 20.83 -4.83 0.66
N HIS A 123 20.60 -5.10 1.94
CA HIS A 123 20.06 -6.38 2.40
C HIS A 123 18.54 -6.46 2.17
N VAL A 124 18.12 -7.36 1.28
CA VAL A 124 16.70 -7.59 0.99
C VAL A 124 16.15 -8.66 1.95
N ALA A 125 15.15 -8.27 2.73
CA ALA A 125 14.48 -9.17 3.68
C ALA A 125 13.59 -10.19 2.96
N SER A 126 13.38 -11.34 3.62
CA SER A 126 12.44 -12.34 3.14
C SER A 126 10.99 -11.82 3.24
N PRO A 127 10.23 -11.83 2.13
CA PRO A 127 8.86 -11.32 2.07
C PRO A 127 7.82 -12.30 2.64
N VAL A 128 8.20 -13.55 2.88
CA VAL A 128 7.28 -14.66 3.14
C VAL A 128 6.39 -14.39 4.34
N ILE A 129 6.96 -13.88 5.44
CA ILE A 129 6.20 -13.61 6.67
C ILE A 129 5.14 -12.52 6.41
N GLY A 130 5.53 -11.42 5.78
CA GLY A 130 4.58 -10.34 5.44
C GLY A 130 3.48 -10.82 4.50
N PHE A 131 3.82 -11.70 3.56
CA PHE A 131 2.86 -12.27 2.62
C PHE A 131 1.85 -13.22 3.29
N VAL A 132 2.31 -14.09 4.19
CA VAL A 132 1.43 -14.96 4.98
C VAL A 132 0.52 -14.12 5.87
N LEU A 133 1.05 -13.07 6.52
CA LEU A 133 0.24 -12.14 7.32
C LEU A 133 -0.81 -11.43 6.47
N ALA A 134 -0.47 -11.00 5.25
CA ALA A 134 -1.43 -10.40 4.33
C ALA A 134 -2.58 -11.36 4.00
N PHE A 135 -2.29 -12.63 3.76
CA PHE A 135 -3.29 -13.64 3.45
C PHE A 135 -4.25 -13.89 4.62
N VAL A 136 -3.72 -13.99 5.84
CA VAL A 136 -4.53 -14.32 7.03
C VAL A 136 -5.27 -13.10 7.58
N ILE A 137 -4.61 -11.94 7.67
CA ILE A 137 -5.11 -10.76 8.40
C ILE A 137 -5.64 -9.68 7.46
N GLY A 138 -5.21 -9.66 6.20
CA GLY A 138 -5.55 -8.57 5.28
C GLY A 138 -7.05 -8.41 5.08
N LYS A 139 -7.77 -9.49 4.75
CA LYS A 139 -9.23 -9.45 4.53
C LYS A 139 -10.01 -9.09 5.80
N PRO A 140 -9.74 -9.71 6.97
CA PRO A 140 -10.33 -9.28 8.24
C PRO A 140 -10.10 -7.80 8.53
N LEU A 141 -8.89 -7.29 8.29
CA LEU A 141 -8.54 -5.89 8.53
C LEU A 141 -9.31 -4.94 7.60
N GLN A 142 -9.44 -5.31 6.32
CA GLN A 142 -10.25 -4.56 5.37
C GLN A 142 -11.72 -4.51 5.80
N LEU A 143 -12.30 -5.65 6.17
CA LEU A 143 -13.69 -5.73 6.63
C LEU A 143 -13.92 -4.92 7.91
N PHE A 144 -12.98 -4.98 8.85
CA PHE A 144 -13.02 -4.18 10.06
C PHE A 144 -13.10 -2.68 9.77
N LEU A 145 -12.25 -2.17 8.86
CA LEU A 145 -12.30 -0.76 8.46
C LEU A 145 -13.59 -0.39 7.74
N VAL A 146 -14.09 -1.25 6.84
CA VAL A 146 -15.37 -1.00 6.16
C VAL A 146 -16.51 -0.94 7.17
N ASN A 147 -16.55 -1.87 8.13
CA ASN A 147 -17.56 -1.89 9.20
C ASN A 147 -17.46 -0.65 10.09
N LEU A 148 -16.26 -0.16 10.40
CA LEU A 148 -16.07 1.08 11.14
C LEU A 148 -16.62 2.29 10.39
N VAL A 149 -16.47 2.32 9.07
CA VAL A 149 -16.95 3.41 8.21
C VAL A 149 -18.46 3.33 7.98
N TRP A 150 -19.03 2.13 7.93
CA TRP A 150 -20.47 1.91 7.68
C TRP A 150 -21.33 1.89 8.95
N GLY A 151 -20.76 1.50 10.09
CA GLY A 151 -21.45 1.39 11.37
C GLY A 151 -21.32 2.62 12.28
N GLY A 152 -20.70 3.70 11.79
CA GLY A 152 -20.55 4.99 12.47
C GLY A 152 -21.56 6.04 12.00
#